data_AF-A0A9X6AAF8-F1
#
_entry.id   AF-A0A9X6AAF8-F1
#
_cell.length_a   1.000
_cell.length_b   1.000
_cell.length_c   1.000
_cell.angle_alpha   90.00
_cell.angle_beta   90.00
_cell.angle_gamma   90.00
#
_symmetry.space_group_name_H-M   'P 1'
#
loop_
_entity.id
_entity.type
_entity.pdbx_description
1 polymer ?
#
loop_
_entity_poly.entity_id
_entity_poly.type
_entity_poly.pdbx_seq_one_letter_code
_entity_poly.pdbx_strand_id
1 'polypeptide(L)'
;MTRVFSGVKPTGHLTLGNYLGAMRRWADVDQHQADALFCVVDLHALTVDHDPGRVRRLSRQAATLLLASGLDPELCTVFVQSHVDEHARLSYLLECVATDGEMRRMIQYKEKAARERERGGSVRLSLLTYPVLMAADILAYGTDEVPVGDDQTQHVELTRDLAVRFNQRYGHTFVVPRATRPQVAARVMNLQE
;
A
#
# COMPACT_ATOMS: atom_id res chain seq x y z
N MET A 1 -13.84 -1.46 -17.15
CA MET A 1 -12.92 -0.35 -16.80
C MET A 1 -11.84 -0.96 -15.93
N THR A 2 -10.56 -0.64 -16.16
CA THR A 2 -9.46 -1.21 -15.36
C THR A 2 -9.57 -0.73 -13.92
N ARG A 3 -9.45 -1.64 -12.96
CA ARG A 3 -9.47 -1.30 -11.53
C ARG A 3 -8.07 -1.10 -10.99
N VAL A 4 -7.83 0.07 -10.41
CA VAL A 4 -6.50 0.52 -9.97
C VAL A 4 -6.52 0.74 -8.46
N PHE A 5 -5.55 0.16 -7.74
CA PHE A 5 -5.39 0.38 -6.30
C PHE A 5 -4.10 1.15 -6.00
N SER A 6 -4.21 2.24 -5.25
CA SER A 6 -3.08 3.05 -4.80
C SER A 6 -3.13 3.29 -3.29
N GLY A 7 -2.04 2.98 -2.59
CA GLY A 7 -1.91 3.15 -1.14
C GLY A 7 -1.00 4.33 -0.76
N VAL A 8 -1.41 5.12 0.25
CA VAL A 8 -0.62 6.23 0.81
C VAL A 8 -0.39 6.02 2.29
N LYS A 9 0.89 5.90 2.69
CA LYS A 9 1.27 5.66 4.08
C LYS A 9 1.30 6.97 4.91
N PRO A 10 0.60 7.06 6.05
CA PRO A 10 0.55 8.28 6.87
C PRO A 10 1.71 8.37 7.87
N THR A 11 2.96 8.29 7.41
CA THR A 11 4.16 8.34 8.28
C THR A 11 4.83 9.71 8.38
N GLY A 12 4.45 10.66 7.54
CA GLY A 12 4.98 12.02 7.53
C GLY A 12 4.01 12.98 6.88
N HIS A 13 4.40 14.26 6.80
CA HIS A 13 3.63 15.23 6.05
C HIS A 13 3.85 14.99 4.55
N LEU A 14 2.77 15.02 3.78
CA LEU A 14 2.85 15.01 2.33
C LEU A 14 3.63 16.25 1.86
N THR A 15 4.58 16.02 0.97
CA THR A 15 5.47 17.04 0.43
C THR A 15 5.02 17.48 -0.96
N LEU A 16 5.63 18.55 -1.49
CA LEU A 16 5.43 18.96 -2.88
C LEU A 16 5.79 17.83 -3.87
N GLY A 17 6.80 17.02 -3.53
CA GLY A 17 7.17 15.84 -4.32
C GLY A 17 6.06 14.79 -4.37
N ASN A 18 5.29 14.59 -3.30
CA ASN A 18 4.14 13.68 -3.32
C ASN A 18 3.01 14.24 -4.21
N TYR A 19 2.75 15.54 -4.12
CA TYR A 19 1.71 16.19 -4.92
C TYR A 19 2.03 16.14 -6.42
N LEU A 20 3.21 16.62 -6.82
CA LEU A 20 3.64 16.65 -8.21
C LEU A 20 3.98 15.26 -8.77
N GLY A 21 4.42 14.34 -7.91
CA GLY A 21 4.81 12.99 -8.32
C GLY A 21 3.62 12.06 -8.59
N ALA A 22 2.50 12.25 -7.88
CA ALA A 22 1.36 11.33 -7.96
C ALA A 22 -0.01 12.01 -7.81
N MET A 23 -0.25 12.74 -6.71
CA MET A 23 -1.62 13.17 -6.35
C MET A 23 -2.29 14.07 -7.39
N ARG A 24 -1.52 14.99 -7.99
CA ARG A 24 -2.04 15.84 -9.06
C ARG A 24 -2.53 15.03 -10.24
N ARG A 25 -1.79 13.99 -10.64
CA ARG A 25 -2.19 13.11 -11.73
C ARG A 25 -3.42 12.29 -11.36
N TRP A 26 -3.49 11.81 -10.12
CA TRP A 26 -4.66 11.09 -9.62
C TRP A 26 -5.92 11.93 -9.79
N ALA A 27 -5.85 13.21 -9.41
CA ALA A 27 -6.95 14.16 -9.58
C ALA A 27 -7.21 14.55 -11.05
N ASP A 28 -6.18 14.87 -11.83
CA ASP A 28 -6.36 15.41 -13.18
C ASP A 28 -6.69 14.32 -14.24
N VAL A 29 -6.32 13.06 -13.99
CA VAL A 29 -6.33 11.99 -15.01
C VAL A 29 -6.89 10.68 -14.49
N ASP A 30 -6.25 10.08 -13.48
CA ASP A 30 -6.47 8.66 -13.21
C ASP A 30 -7.88 8.39 -12.66
N GLN A 31 -8.46 9.30 -11.87
CA GLN A 31 -9.85 9.17 -11.38
C GLN A 31 -10.90 9.19 -12.49
N HIS A 32 -10.58 9.70 -13.68
CA HIS A 32 -11.51 9.76 -14.82
C HIS A 32 -11.34 8.58 -15.80
N GLN A 33 -10.22 7.86 -15.73
CA GLN A 33 -9.85 6.83 -16.71
C GLN A 33 -9.91 5.40 -16.16
N ALA A 34 -9.86 5.25 -14.85
CA ALA A 34 -9.88 3.97 -14.16
C ALA A 34 -10.95 3.93 -13.06
N ASP A 35 -11.36 2.72 -12.68
CA ASP A 35 -12.04 2.52 -11.41
C ASP A 35 -10.99 2.58 -10.30
N ALA A 36 -10.77 3.79 -9.78
CA ALA A 36 -9.62 4.12 -8.95
C ALA A 36 -9.95 4.05 -7.45
N LEU A 37 -9.11 3.32 -6.71
CA LEU A 37 -9.17 3.20 -5.25
C LEU A 37 -7.92 3.82 -4.63
N PHE A 38 -8.12 4.82 -3.77
CA PHE A 38 -7.08 5.52 -3.02
C PHE A 38 -7.23 5.23 -1.52
N CYS A 39 -6.30 4.46 -0.98
CA CYS A 39 -6.35 4.00 0.40
C CYS A 39 -5.28 4.67 1.25
N VAL A 40 -5.68 5.31 2.36
CA VAL A 40 -4.75 5.72 3.41
C VAL A 40 -4.42 4.49 4.26
N VAL A 41 -3.23 3.94 4.07
CA VAL A 41 -2.79 2.65 4.65
C VAL A 41 -2.24 2.83 6.07
N ASP A 42 -3.13 3.13 7.00
CA ASP A 42 -2.77 3.44 8.38
C ASP A 42 -2.38 2.22 9.23
N LEU A 43 -2.90 1.02 8.94
CA LEU A 43 -2.45 -0.21 9.61
C LEU A 43 -0.97 -0.51 9.27
N HIS A 44 -0.55 -0.23 8.04
CA HIS A 44 0.86 -0.34 7.63
C HIS A 44 1.77 0.64 8.38
N ALA A 45 1.25 1.77 8.86
CA ALA A 45 2.01 2.69 9.69
C ALA A 45 2.34 2.13 11.09
N LEU A 46 1.55 1.16 11.58
CA LEU A 46 1.73 0.55 12.90
C LEU A 46 2.82 -0.54 12.93
N THR A 47 3.29 -0.98 11.76
CA THR A 47 4.24 -2.11 11.61
C THR A 47 5.65 -1.81 12.13
N VAL A 48 5.97 -0.53 12.32
CA VAL A 48 7.25 0.00 12.86
C VAL A 48 6.96 0.86 14.07
N ASP A 49 7.99 1.31 14.80
CA ASP A 49 7.79 2.18 15.96
C ASP A 49 6.98 3.44 15.65
N HIS A 50 5.98 3.73 16.49
CA HIS A 50 4.96 4.73 16.18
C HIS A 50 4.28 5.29 17.45
N ASP A 51 3.79 6.53 17.33
CA ASP A 51 2.83 7.13 18.27
C ASP A 51 1.41 6.98 17.69
N PRO A 52 0.49 6.23 18.32
CA PRO A 52 -0.86 6.02 17.80
C PRO A 52 -1.63 7.33 17.59
N GLY A 53 -1.43 8.32 18.47
CA GLY A 53 -2.03 9.64 18.34
C GLY A 53 -1.58 10.35 17.06
N ARG A 54 -0.29 10.25 16.73
CA ARG A 54 0.32 10.79 15.52
C ARG A 54 -0.16 10.08 14.27
N VAL A 55 -0.23 8.75 14.27
CA VAL A 55 -0.77 7.99 13.12
C VAL A 55 -2.19 8.44 12.84
N ARG A 56 -3.07 8.49 13.86
CA ARG A 56 -4.45 8.97 13.70
C ARG A 56 -4.54 10.38 13.12
N ARG A 57 -3.71 11.32 13.59
CA ARG A 57 -3.66 12.69 13.07
C ARG A 57 -3.20 12.71 11.61
N LEU A 58 -2.13 11.99 11.29
CA LEU A 58 -1.57 11.93 9.94
C LEU A 58 -2.50 11.22 8.95
N SER A 59 -3.23 10.18 9.37
CA SER A 59 -4.22 9.51 8.50
C SER A 59 -5.33 10.47 8.09
N ARG A 60 -5.86 11.24 9.06
CA ARG A 60 -6.87 12.28 8.78
C ARG A 60 -6.31 13.36 7.86
N GLN A 61 -5.10 13.84 8.14
CA GLN A 61 -4.44 14.84 7.31
C GLN A 61 -4.22 14.33 5.87
N ALA A 62 -3.77 13.08 5.70
CA ALA A 62 -3.56 12.48 4.39
C ALA A 62 -4.88 12.38 3.61
N ALA A 63 -5.96 11.90 4.25
CA ALA A 63 -7.28 11.85 3.64
C ALA A 63 -7.79 13.24 3.23
N THR A 64 -7.65 14.25 4.09
CA THR A 64 -8.01 15.64 3.78
C THR A 64 -7.21 16.18 2.60
N LEU A 65 -5.91 15.92 2.53
CA LEU A 65 -5.04 16.39 1.45
C LEU A 65 -5.33 15.68 0.12
N LEU A 66 -5.71 14.40 0.14
CA LEU A 66 -6.17 13.67 -1.03
C LEU A 66 -7.41 14.34 -1.63
N LEU A 67 -8.42 14.64 -0.81
CA LEU A 67 -9.62 15.37 -1.26
C LEU A 67 -9.28 16.79 -1.73
N ALA A 68 -8.50 17.53 -0.94
CA ALA A 68 -8.10 18.90 -1.27
C ALA A 68 -7.25 19.01 -2.55
N SER A 69 -6.60 17.91 -2.97
CA SER A 69 -5.85 17.83 -4.23
C SER A 69 -6.75 17.71 -5.47
N GLY A 70 -8.06 17.52 -5.30
CA GLY A 70 -9.03 17.43 -6.39
C GLY A 70 -9.60 16.03 -6.63
N LEU A 71 -9.33 15.05 -5.76
CA LEU A 71 -10.03 13.76 -5.84
C LEU A 71 -11.50 13.94 -5.48
N ASP A 72 -12.37 13.47 -6.36
CA ASP A 72 -13.81 13.53 -6.22
C ASP A 72 -14.34 12.14 -5.81
N PRO A 73 -14.95 12.00 -4.61
CA PRO A 73 -15.57 10.76 -4.17
C PRO A 73 -16.73 10.26 -5.05
N GLU A 74 -17.28 11.11 -5.93
CA GLU A 74 -18.28 10.67 -6.92
C GLU A 74 -17.64 9.94 -8.11
N LEU A 75 -16.33 10.09 -8.31
CA LEU A 75 -15.59 9.52 -9.44
C LEU A 75 -14.63 8.40 -9.03
N CYS A 76 -14.15 8.42 -7.78
CA CYS A 76 -13.21 7.44 -7.25
C CYS A 76 -13.53 7.07 -5.80
N THR A 77 -12.93 5.99 -5.30
CA THR A 77 -13.07 5.58 -3.89
C THR A 77 -11.89 6.06 -3.08
N VAL A 78 -12.11 6.95 -2.11
CA VAL A 78 -11.10 7.40 -1.15
C VAL A 78 -11.47 6.90 0.24
N PHE A 79 -10.58 6.17 0.91
CA PHE A 79 -10.87 5.60 2.22
C PHE A 79 -9.63 5.40 3.10
N VAL A 80 -9.85 5.10 4.38
CA VAL A 80 -8.81 4.78 5.37
C VAL A 80 -8.86 3.28 5.63
N GLN A 81 -7.70 2.62 5.57
CA GLN A 81 -7.57 1.16 5.65
C GLN A 81 -8.22 0.58 6.91
N SER A 82 -7.95 1.16 8.09
CA SER A 82 -8.52 0.71 9.36
C SER A 82 -10.04 0.87 9.50
N HIS A 83 -10.70 1.59 8.59
CA HIS A 83 -12.17 1.72 8.60
C HIS A 83 -12.88 0.58 7.86
N VAL A 84 -12.12 -0.33 7.24
CA VAL A 84 -12.64 -1.46 6.47
C VAL A 84 -12.06 -2.75 7.06
N ASP A 85 -12.84 -3.40 7.92
CA ASP A 85 -12.43 -4.60 8.68
C ASP A 85 -11.94 -5.75 7.78
N GLU A 86 -12.45 -5.82 6.56
CA GLU A 86 -12.15 -6.85 5.56
C GLU A 86 -10.66 -6.93 5.24
N HIS A 87 -9.91 -5.83 5.33
CA HIS A 87 -8.45 -5.83 5.13
C HIS A 87 -7.74 -6.75 6.13
N ALA A 88 -8.06 -6.61 7.42
CA ALA A 88 -7.47 -7.41 8.48
C ALA A 88 -7.95 -8.87 8.40
N ARG A 89 -9.24 -9.08 8.11
CA ARG A 89 -9.81 -10.44 7.97
C ARG A 89 -9.20 -11.20 6.79
N LEU A 90 -9.09 -10.55 5.63
CA LEU A 90 -8.50 -11.15 4.44
C LEU A 90 -7.00 -11.39 4.62
N SER A 91 -6.27 -10.47 5.27
CA SER A 91 -4.85 -10.69 5.59
C SER A 91 -4.63 -12.00 6.34
N TYR A 92 -5.47 -12.29 7.34
CA TYR A 92 -5.37 -13.54 8.09
C TYR A 92 -5.60 -14.78 7.21
N LEU A 93 -6.60 -14.72 6.30
CA LEU A 93 -6.84 -15.82 5.35
C LEU A 93 -5.67 -16.00 4.37
N LEU A 94 -5.04 -14.91 3.93
CA LEU A 94 -3.87 -14.95 3.05
C LEU A 94 -2.61 -15.44 3.78
N GLU A 95 -2.47 -15.17 5.07
CA GLU A 95 -1.37 -15.73 5.89
C GLU A 95 -1.41 -17.27 5.89
N CYS A 96 -2.60 -17.88 5.85
CA CYS A 96 -2.77 -19.34 5.77
C CYS A 96 -2.29 -19.97 4.45
N VAL A 97 -1.95 -19.18 3.43
CA VAL A 97 -1.32 -19.64 2.18
C VAL A 97 0.07 -19.06 1.97
N ALA A 98 0.51 -18.11 2.78
CA ALA A 98 1.84 -17.54 2.76
C ALA A 98 2.83 -18.38 3.58
N THR A 99 4.12 -18.23 3.31
CA THR A 99 5.18 -18.90 4.10
C THR A 99 6.13 -17.89 4.71
N ASP A 100 6.67 -18.19 5.90
CA ASP A 100 7.62 -17.30 6.56
C ASP A 100 8.91 -17.13 5.73
N GLY A 101 9.32 -18.16 4.99
CA GLY A 101 10.44 -18.12 4.08
C GLY A 101 10.30 -17.05 3.00
N GLU A 102 9.11 -16.85 2.43
CA GLU A 102 8.83 -15.76 1.48
C GLU A 102 9.00 -14.39 2.13
N MET A 103 8.40 -14.21 3.31
CA MET A 103 8.47 -12.95 4.05
C MET A 103 9.92 -12.61 4.44
N ARG A 104 10.70 -13.58 4.91
CA ARG A 104 12.11 -13.40 5.29
C ARG A 104 13.02 -13.04 4.11
N ARG A 105 12.61 -13.37 2.87
CA ARG A 105 13.37 -13.02 1.65
C ARG A 105 13.11 -11.60 1.18
N MET A 106 12.05 -10.94 1.65
CA MET A 106 11.73 -9.57 1.28
C MET A 106 12.86 -8.61 1.63
N ILE A 107 13.28 -7.78 0.66
CA ILE A 107 14.40 -6.85 0.81
C ILE A 107 14.10 -5.85 1.92
N GLN A 108 12.89 -5.26 1.89
CA GLN A 108 12.47 -4.30 2.90
C GLN A 108 12.41 -4.90 4.32
N TYR A 109 12.02 -6.17 4.45
CA TYR A 109 12.07 -6.84 5.75
C TYR A 109 13.50 -6.97 6.23
N LYS A 110 14.44 -7.44 5.39
CA LYS A 110 15.85 -7.60 5.77
C LYS A 110 16.47 -6.28 6.21
N GLU A 111 16.27 -5.21 5.44
CA GLU A 111 16.82 -3.89 5.73
C GLU A 111 16.25 -3.31 7.03
N LYS A 112 14.92 -3.31 7.20
CA LYS A 112 14.28 -2.75 8.40
C LYS A 112 14.59 -3.61 9.63
N ALA A 113 14.62 -4.94 9.49
CA ALA A 113 15.00 -5.84 10.57
C ALA A 113 16.46 -5.66 11.02
N ALA A 114 17.39 -5.41 10.09
CA ALA A 114 18.78 -5.12 10.43
C ALA A 114 18.88 -3.82 11.25
N ARG A 115 18.23 -2.74 10.80
CA ARG A 115 18.21 -1.46 11.52
C ARG A 115 17.63 -1.55 12.93
N GLU A 116 16.57 -2.34 13.13
CA GLU A 116 15.99 -2.54 14.46
C GLU A 116 16.93 -3.33 15.39
N ARG A 117 17.65 -4.32 14.85
CA ARG A 117 18.65 -5.07 15.63
C ARG A 117 19.88 -4.22 15.98
N GLU A 118 20.32 -3.36 15.07
CA GLU A 118 21.41 -2.40 15.33
C GLU A 118 21.08 -1.45 16.49
N ARG A 119 19.79 -1.12 16.67
CA ARG A 119 19.30 -0.33 17.81
C ARG A 119 19.16 -1.12 19.11
N GLY A 120 19.54 -2.40 19.12
CA GLY A 120 19.37 -3.31 20.27
C GLY A 120 17.94 -3.81 20.46
N GLY A 121 17.05 -3.60 19.48
CA GLY A 121 15.64 -3.99 19.55
C GLY A 121 15.36 -5.37 18.95
N SER A 122 14.18 -5.90 19.29
CA SER A 122 13.58 -7.04 18.60
C SER A 122 12.75 -6.59 17.40
N VAL A 123 12.61 -7.45 16.39
CA VAL A 123 11.81 -7.16 15.20
C VAL A 123 10.33 -7.50 15.45
N ARG A 124 9.42 -6.57 15.19
CA ARG A 124 7.97 -6.80 15.31
C ARG A 124 7.51 -7.86 14.31
N LEU A 125 6.62 -8.77 14.73
CA LEU A 125 6.02 -9.76 13.84
C LEU A 125 5.26 -9.10 12.69
N SER A 126 4.56 -8.00 12.96
CA SER A 126 3.88 -7.20 11.94
C SER A 126 4.80 -6.69 10.84
N LEU A 127 6.10 -6.48 11.12
CA LEU A 127 7.07 -6.11 10.08
C LEU A 127 7.38 -7.28 9.14
N LEU A 128 7.26 -8.51 9.62
CA LEU A 128 7.38 -9.71 8.80
C LEU A 128 6.11 -9.96 7.99
N THR A 129 4.93 -9.73 8.56
CA THR A 129 3.65 -10.12 7.96
C THR A 129 2.95 -9.02 7.13
N TYR A 130 3.36 -7.75 7.23
CA TYR A 130 2.74 -6.66 6.44
C TYR A 130 2.72 -6.89 4.91
N PRO A 131 3.66 -7.63 4.27
CA PRO A 131 3.52 -7.94 2.85
C PRO A 131 2.22 -8.70 2.52
N VAL A 132 1.74 -9.52 3.47
CA VAL A 132 0.45 -10.22 3.33
C VAL A 132 -0.72 -9.27 3.54
N LEU A 133 -0.60 -8.31 4.45
CA LEU A 133 -1.58 -7.23 4.59
C LEU A 133 -1.67 -6.39 3.31
N MET A 134 -0.55 -6.07 2.68
CA MET A 134 -0.52 -5.39 1.38
C MET A 134 -1.21 -6.22 0.29
N ALA A 135 -0.99 -7.55 0.28
CA ALA A 135 -1.70 -8.43 -0.63
C ALA A 135 -3.22 -8.41 -0.37
N ALA A 136 -3.65 -8.41 0.89
CA ALA A 136 -5.07 -8.28 1.23
C ALA A 136 -5.66 -6.95 0.74
N ASP A 137 -4.92 -5.85 0.92
CA ASP A 137 -5.34 -4.52 0.46
C ASP A 137 -5.64 -4.48 -1.05
N ILE A 138 -4.81 -5.16 -1.84
CA ILE A 138 -4.92 -5.21 -3.29
C ILE A 138 -5.99 -6.21 -3.74
N LEU A 139 -5.99 -7.41 -3.16
CA LEU A 139 -6.86 -8.50 -3.64
C LEU A 139 -8.33 -8.35 -3.23
N ALA A 140 -8.63 -7.61 -2.15
CA ALA A 140 -9.99 -7.39 -1.67
C ALA A 140 -10.92 -6.75 -2.72
N TYR A 141 -10.35 -6.01 -3.66
CA TYR A 141 -11.11 -5.22 -4.63
C TYR A 141 -11.12 -5.82 -6.04
N GLY A 142 -10.48 -6.97 -6.27
CA GLY A 142 -10.31 -7.50 -7.63
C GLY A 142 -9.48 -6.56 -8.51
N THR A 143 -8.42 -5.99 -7.95
CA THR A 143 -7.55 -5.02 -8.62
C THR A 143 -6.81 -5.62 -9.82
N ASP A 144 -6.82 -4.90 -10.95
CA ASP A 144 -6.07 -5.25 -12.16
C ASP A 144 -4.64 -4.70 -12.11
N GLU A 145 -4.48 -3.45 -11.65
CA GLU A 145 -3.21 -2.71 -11.73
C GLU A 145 -2.89 -1.99 -10.41
N VAL A 146 -1.60 -2.04 -10.04
CA VAL A 146 -1.08 -1.42 -8.82
C VAL A 146 0.10 -0.52 -9.22
N PRO A 147 -0.08 0.81 -9.29
CA PRO A 147 0.97 1.75 -9.62
C PRO A 147 1.97 1.85 -8.48
N VAL A 148 3.20 1.35 -8.68
CA VAL A 148 4.22 1.30 -7.64
C VAL A 148 5.61 1.67 -8.14
N GLY A 149 6.42 2.22 -7.24
CA GLY A 149 7.85 2.41 -7.46
C GLY A 149 8.61 1.08 -7.48
N ASP A 150 9.84 1.11 -8.00
CA ASP A 150 10.70 -0.08 -8.09
C ASP A 150 10.95 -0.74 -6.72
N ASP A 151 10.86 0.03 -5.62
CA ASP A 151 11.04 -0.44 -4.25
C ASP A 151 9.89 -1.32 -3.73
N GLN A 152 8.70 -1.22 -4.33
CA GLN A 152 7.51 -1.98 -3.92
C GLN A 152 7.12 -3.09 -4.90
N THR A 153 7.75 -3.17 -6.07
CA THR A 153 7.49 -4.22 -7.08
C THR A 153 7.56 -5.63 -6.48
N GLN A 154 8.50 -5.89 -5.56
CA GLN A 154 8.61 -7.18 -4.89
C GLN A 154 7.34 -7.58 -4.10
N HIS A 155 6.65 -6.61 -3.48
CA HIS A 155 5.41 -6.88 -2.74
C HIS A 155 4.24 -7.18 -3.68
N VAL A 156 4.20 -6.54 -4.85
CA VAL A 156 3.18 -6.83 -5.86
C VAL A 156 3.41 -8.22 -6.46
N GLU A 157 4.66 -8.62 -6.71
CA GLU A 157 4.94 -10.01 -7.13
C GLU A 157 4.56 -11.04 -6.06
N LEU A 158 4.84 -10.77 -4.78
CA LEU A 158 4.32 -11.62 -3.70
C LEU A 158 2.79 -11.70 -3.72
N THR A 159 2.11 -10.57 -3.92
CA THR A 159 0.65 -10.52 -4.01
C THR A 159 0.13 -11.40 -5.14
N ARG A 160 0.80 -11.37 -6.31
CA ARG A 160 0.49 -12.23 -7.46
C ARG A 160 0.67 -13.71 -7.13
N ASP A 161 1.77 -14.07 -6.48
CA ASP A 161 2.05 -15.45 -6.07
C ASP A 161 1.00 -15.98 -5.09
N LEU A 162 0.59 -15.15 -4.11
CA LEU A 162 -0.46 -15.50 -3.16
C LEU A 162 -1.82 -15.66 -3.85
N ALA A 163 -2.18 -14.77 -4.78
CA ALA A 163 -3.42 -14.86 -5.55
C ALA A 163 -3.48 -16.14 -6.40
N VAL A 164 -2.41 -16.45 -7.14
CA VAL A 164 -2.30 -17.66 -7.96
C VAL A 164 -2.41 -18.92 -7.10
N ARG A 165 -1.68 -18.95 -5.98
CA ARG A 165 -1.69 -20.08 -5.04
C ARG A 165 -3.06 -20.31 -4.42
N PHE A 166 -3.72 -19.24 -3.98
CA PHE A 166 -5.07 -19.34 -3.42
C PHE A 166 -6.05 -19.85 -4.48
N ASN A 167 -5.99 -19.29 -5.70
CA ASN A 167 -6.85 -19.69 -6.81
C ASN A 167 -6.69 -21.16 -7.19
N GLN A 168 -5.45 -21.66 -7.23
CA GLN A 168 -5.16 -23.07 -7.51
C GLN A 168 -5.69 -24.01 -6.44
N ARG A 169 -5.67 -23.58 -5.17
CA ARG A 169 -6.03 -24.43 -4.03
C ARG A 169 -7.53 -24.43 -3.72
N TYR A 170 -8.19 -23.29 -3.88
CA TYR A 170 -9.56 -23.07 -3.42
C TYR A 170 -10.53 -22.66 -4.54
N GLY A 171 -10.05 -22.56 -5.78
CA GLY A 171 -10.84 -22.13 -6.93
C GLY A 171 -10.64 -20.65 -7.26
N HIS A 172 -10.99 -20.26 -8.49
CA HIS A 172 -10.81 -18.89 -9.00
C HIS A 172 -11.56 -17.85 -8.15
N THR A 173 -10.82 -17.19 -7.26
CA THR A 173 -11.35 -16.22 -6.28
C THR A 173 -10.80 -14.82 -6.54
N PHE A 174 -9.49 -14.70 -6.80
CA PHE A 174 -8.81 -13.41 -6.96
C PHE A 174 -8.46 -13.11 -8.42
N VAL A 175 -8.58 -11.84 -8.79
CA VAL A 175 -7.87 -11.27 -9.95
C VAL A 175 -6.38 -11.22 -9.61
N VAL A 176 -5.52 -11.58 -10.57
CA VAL A 176 -4.06 -11.54 -10.37
C VAL A 176 -3.55 -10.17 -10.82
N PRO A 177 -3.17 -9.27 -9.91
CA PRO A 177 -2.85 -7.88 -10.24
C PRO A 177 -1.52 -7.78 -11.00
N ARG A 178 -1.27 -6.65 -11.67
CA ARG A 178 0.02 -6.33 -12.28
C ARG A 178 0.61 -5.07 -11.67
N ALA A 179 1.91 -5.09 -11.40
CA ALA A 179 2.63 -3.88 -11.05
C ALA A 179 2.72 -2.99 -12.29
N THR A 180 2.34 -1.72 -12.16
CA THR A 180 2.52 -0.71 -13.19
C THR A 180 3.45 0.38 -12.69
N ARG A 181 4.20 1.00 -13.60
CA ARG A 181 5.04 2.15 -13.23
C ARG A 181 4.14 3.39 -13.16
N PRO A 182 4.18 4.16 -12.08
CA PRO A 182 3.51 5.44 -12.05
C PRO A 182 4.10 6.32 -13.16
N GLN A 183 3.23 6.92 -13.97
CA GLN A 183 3.66 7.91 -14.95
C GLN A 183 3.95 9.21 -14.20
N VAL A 184 5.17 9.30 -13.67
CA VAL A 184 5.65 10.43 -12.85
C VAL A 184 5.67 11.72 -13.68
N ALA A 185 5.10 12.80 -13.15
CA ALA A 185 5.14 14.11 -13.80
C ALA A 185 6.40 14.94 -13.44
N ALA A 186 7.00 14.76 -12.25
CA ALA A 186 8.22 15.46 -11.85
C ALA A 186 9.01 14.74 -10.73
N ARG A 187 10.35 14.74 -10.83
CA ARG A 187 11.26 14.34 -9.73
C ARG A 187 11.62 15.59 -8.93
N VAL A 188 11.08 15.73 -7.73
CA VAL A 188 11.38 16.85 -6.81
C VAL A 188 12.50 16.44 -5.87
N MET A 189 13.60 17.19 -5.87
CA MET A 189 14.78 16.96 -5.02
C MET A 189 14.66 17.70 -3.69
N ASN A 190 15.56 17.40 -2.75
CA ASN A 190 15.69 18.18 -1.52
C ASN A 190 16.23 19.57 -1.86
N LEU A 191 15.66 20.64 -1.27
CA LEU A 191 16.02 22.02 -1.57
C LEU A 191 17.37 22.47 -0.97
N GLN A 192 18.00 21.63 -0.13
CA GLN A 192 19.30 21.89 0.48
C GLN A 192 20.46 21.12 -0.18
N GLU A 193 20.16 20.33 -1.23
CA GLU A 193 21.15 19.78 -2.15
C GLU A 193 21.32 20.71 -3.35
#